data_AF-A0AAW1A5Q7-F1
#
_entry.id   AF-A0AAW1A5Q7-F1
#
_cell.length_a   1.000
_cell.length_b   1.000
_cell.length_c   1.000
_cell.angle_alpha   90.00
_cell.angle_beta   90.00
_cell.angle_gamma   90.00
#
_symmetry.space_group_name_H-M   'P 1'
#
loop_
_entity.id
_entity.type
_entity.pdbx_description
1 polymer ?
#
loop_
_entity_poly.entity_id
_entity_poly.type
_entity_poly.pdbx_seq_one_letter_code
_entity_poly.pdbx_strand_id
1 'polypeptide(L)'
;MGRKHKRRLIPEQDRRICGSICFCQFTIVISCVALVYLSVAIYMPSHRAFHAGIDPDPVMCQTINTTLTNNCGWASCGEWCLTRTTGFCPQIHATVRRNGTDIVFKNCTKFSSISCPQVNMASLKRYNCNNGSECSVLSGVFNCSLGHCVNISELMLCHHKADGIVVDSEKDNMKLNGFFSCQSSRCTKIKSPFSCDRYCPNIPTSDVNVYLMQDDNVITARCERGLALNKANGNLPGVRLTTPEQFWDDRNGSIVASCLHVNKEVGGVRTEDCVNGTLLRDIPVPQPSINFTSFLNIYERSLEYPADPANVYVPAQRSLTIYNSSRLYINIEGCVNTLKGECKDFLTTHGRDGDNQTAQSRYPCYYNQNDSFLVVARFDLNKTRTELLIAIIVPSGLFVISLTTLVIITRSVQVGDDAKMRCRYCVDKQEVEGEDEGLVEATPSSSQGQMNENEIKSMAL
;
A
#
# COMPACT_ATOMS: atom_id res chain seq x y z
N MET A 1 -57.54 -42.20 43.90
CA MET A 1 -57.08 -40.79 43.92
C MET A 1 -56.26 -40.51 42.67
N GLY A 2 -56.84 -39.88 41.65
CA GLY A 2 -56.12 -39.47 40.44
C GLY A 2 -56.15 -37.96 40.32
N ARG A 3 -55.05 -37.27 40.66
CA ARG A 3 -54.91 -35.83 40.38
C ARG A 3 -54.82 -35.65 38.86
N LYS A 4 -55.91 -35.21 38.23
CA LYS A 4 -55.89 -34.74 36.84
C LYS A 4 -54.97 -33.51 36.76
N HIS A 5 -53.81 -33.63 36.14
CA HIS A 5 -53.00 -32.48 35.77
C HIS A 5 -53.75 -31.67 34.70
N LYS A 6 -54.31 -30.52 35.09
CA LYS A 6 -54.76 -29.49 34.14
C LYS A 6 -53.55 -29.12 33.28
N ARG A 7 -53.62 -29.36 31.97
CA ARG A 7 -52.66 -28.80 31.00
C ARG A 7 -52.67 -27.28 31.17
N ARG A 8 -51.51 -26.67 31.41
CA ARG A 8 -51.36 -25.21 31.40
C ARG A 8 -51.66 -24.74 29.97
N LEU A 9 -52.84 -24.15 29.77
CA LEU A 9 -53.16 -23.39 28.57
C LEU A 9 -52.34 -22.10 28.65
N ILE A 10 -51.32 -21.97 27.81
CA ILE A 10 -50.55 -20.73 27.68
C ILE A 10 -51.43 -19.78 26.87
N PRO A 11 -51.90 -18.66 27.45
CA PRO A 11 -52.72 -17.70 26.71
C PRO A 11 -51.89 -17.07 25.59
N GLU A 12 -52.50 -16.83 24.42
CA GLU A 12 -51.84 -16.12 23.32
C GLU A 12 -51.40 -14.73 23.80
N GLN A 13 -50.08 -14.51 23.82
CA GLN A 13 -49.49 -13.24 24.22
C GLN A 13 -49.49 -12.25 23.05
N ASP A 14 -49.49 -10.95 23.37
CA ASP A 14 -49.29 -9.92 22.36
C ASP A 14 -47.87 -10.02 21.79
N ARG A 15 -47.80 -10.54 20.56
CA ARG A 15 -46.56 -10.78 19.82
C ARG A 15 -45.77 -9.48 19.59
N ARG A 16 -46.42 -8.31 19.59
CA ARG A 16 -45.76 -7.01 19.44
C ARG A 16 -45.02 -6.61 20.71
N ILE A 17 -45.65 -6.77 21.87
CA ILE A 17 -45.03 -6.46 23.18
C ILE A 17 -43.88 -7.42 23.47
N CYS A 18 -44.10 -8.73 23.31
CA CYS A 18 -43.06 -9.73 23.51
C CYS A 18 -41.89 -9.54 22.51
N GLY A 19 -42.21 -9.23 21.25
CA GLY A 19 -41.20 -8.95 20.22
C GLY A 19 -40.36 -7.72 20.55
N SER A 20 -40.99 -6.64 21.01
CA SER A 20 -40.29 -5.40 21.40
C SER A 20 -39.39 -5.61 22.62
N ILE A 21 -39.84 -6.34 23.65
CA ILE A 21 -39.03 -6.68 24.82
C ILE A 21 -37.82 -7.52 24.40
N CYS A 22 -38.04 -8.57 23.61
CA CYS A 22 -36.97 -9.45 23.13
C CYS A 22 -35.93 -8.68 22.30
N PHE A 23 -36.38 -7.84 21.36
CA PHE A 23 -35.49 -7.02 20.55
C PHE A 23 -34.67 -6.05 21.41
N CYS A 24 -35.30 -5.31 22.32
CA CYS A 24 -34.57 -4.37 23.18
C CYS A 24 -33.58 -5.08 24.12
N GLN A 25 -33.94 -6.23 24.68
CA GLN A 25 -33.02 -7.05 25.48
C GLN A 25 -31.82 -7.53 24.66
N PHE A 26 -32.07 -8.01 23.45
CA PHE A 26 -31.02 -8.44 22.52
C PHE A 26 -30.10 -7.28 22.12
N THR A 27 -30.66 -6.11 21.79
CA THR A 27 -29.88 -4.90 21.47
C THR A 27 -29.00 -4.46 22.64
N ILE A 28 -29.49 -4.51 23.88
CA ILE A 28 -28.68 -4.22 25.07
C ILE A 28 -27.50 -5.18 25.17
N VAL A 29 -27.74 -6.49 25.06
CA VAL A 29 -26.70 -7.50 25.17
C VAL A 29 -25.64 -7.29 24.08
N ILE A 30 -26.05 -7.11 22.82
CA ILE A 30 -25.12 -6.84 21.72
C ILE A 30 -24.36 -5.53 21.93
N SER A 31 -25.02 -4.47 22.39
CA SER A 31 -24.36 -3.18 22.62
C SER A 31 -23.29 -3.28 23.71
N CYS A 32 -23.56 -4.00 24.80
CA CYS A 32 -22.58 -4.26 25.85
C CYS A 32 -21.38 -5.05 25.31
N VAL A 33 -21.64 -6.13 24.57
CA VAL A 33 -20.59 -6.94 23.95
C VAL A 33 -19.76 -6.10 22.97
N ALA A 34 -20.42 -5.30 22.13
CA ALA A 34 -19.76 -4.41 21.18
C ALA A 34 -18.82 -3.42 21.88
N LEU A 35 -19.26 -2.77 22.97
CA LEU A 35 -18.42 -1.83 23.73
C LEU A 35 -17.15 -2.51 24.28
N VAL A 36 -17.25 -3.74 24.78
CA VAL A 36 -16.09 -4.50 25.27
C VAL A 36 -15.12 -4.80 24.13
N TYR A 37 -15.59 -5.30 22.99
CA TYR A 37 -14.71 -5.60 21.85
C TYR A 37 -14.08 -4.34 21.24
N LEU A 38 -14.87 -3.28 21.06
CA LEU A 38 -14.40 -2.02 20.48
C LEU A 38 -13.40 -1.30 21.39
N SER A 39 -13.42 -1.57 22.70
CA SER A 39 -12.40 -1.04 23.61
C SER A 39 -10.98 -1.51 23.24
N VAL A 40 -10.82 -2.78 22.90
CA VAL A 40 -9.53 -3.37 22.51
C VAL A 40 -9.24 -3.07 21.04
N ALA A 41 -10.25 -3.17 20.16
CA ALA A 41 -10.05 -3.06 18.72
C ALA A 41 -9.90 -1.61 18.22
N ILE A 42 -10.53 -0.63 18.87
CA ILE A 42 -10.56 0.77 18.39
C ILE A 42 -10.05 1.74 19.45
N TYR A 43 -10.54 1.67 20.70
CA TYR A 43 -10.16 2.65 21.73
C TYR A 43 -8.68 2.58 22.08
N MET A 44 -8.14 1.39 22.37
CA MET A 44 -6.71 1.23 22.72
C MET A 44 -5.77 1.71 21.59
N PRO A 45 -5.92 1.30 20.32
CA PRO A 45 -5.12 1.84 19.22
C PRO A 45 -5.30 3.35 19.02
N SER A 46 -6.54 3.86 19.12
CA SER A 46 -6.82 5.29 18.96
C SER A 46 -6.13 6.11 20.05
N HIS A 47 -6.21 5.68 21.30
CA HIS A 47 -5.54 6.33 22.42
C HIS A 47 -4.02 6.39 22.19
N ARG A 48 -3.40 5.29 21.75
CA ARG A 48 -1.97 5.29 21.39
C ARG A 48 -1.67 6.28 20.26
N ALA A 49 -2.51 6.35 19.23
CA ALA A 49 -2.34 7.28 18.13
C ALA A 49 -2.39 8.75 18.57
N PHE A 50 -3.34 9.13 19.43
CA PHE A 50 -3.44 10.49 19.97
C PHE A 50 -2.26 10.86 20.89
N HIS A 51 -1.66 9.87 21.56
CA HIS A 51 -0.53 10.08 22.46
C HIS A 51 0.84 9.78 21.83
N ALA A 52 0.89 9.46 20.53
CA ALA A 52 2.15 9.10 19.86
C ALA A 52 3.08 10.31 19.63
N GLY A 53 2.57 11.54 19.73
CA GLY A 53 3.35 12.76 19.46
C GLY A 53 3.82 12.90 18.01
N ILE A 54 3.16 12.18 17.10
CA ILE A 54 3.46 12.21 15.66
C ILE A 54 2.76 13.42 15.04
N ASP A 55 3.50 14.17 14.23
CA ASP A 55 2.96 15.29 13.47
C ASP A 55 2.01 14.79 12.37
N PRO A 56 0.76 15.29 12.28
CA PRO A 56 -0.16 14.91 11.21
C PRO A 56 0.21 15.47 9.84
N ASP A 57 1.17 16.41 9.75
CA ASP A 57 1.65 16.91 8.47
C ASP A 57 2.78 15.99 7.93
N PRO A 58 2.61 15.37 6.75
CA PRO A 58 3.59 14.44 6.23
C PRO A 58 4.85 15.16 5.76
N VAL A 59 5.99 14.48 5.96
CA VAL A 59 7.28 14.82 5.39
C VAL A 59 7.73 13.74 4.41
N MET A 60 8.87 13.92 3.76
CA MET A 60 9.39 12.92 2.83
C MET A 60 10.33 11.94 3.52
N CYS A 61 10.02 10.65 3.43
CA CYS A 61 10.92 9.58 3.79
C CYS A 61 11.59 9.00 2.54
N GLN A 62 12.81 8.53 2.73
CA GLN A 62 13.56 7.84 1.69
C GLN A 62 14.22 6.59 2.29
N THR A 63 14.00 5.45 1.66
CA THR A 63 14.55 4.19 2.14
C THR A 63 16.05 4.13 1.90
N ILE A 64 16.79 3.82 2.96
CA ILE A 64 18.26 3.74 2.96
C ILE A 64 18.77 2.31 3.03
N ASN A 65 18.00 1.40 3.61
CA ASN A 65 18.38 0.00 3.79
C ASN A 65 17.14 -0.86 4.01
N THR A 66 17.06 -1.96 3.28
CA THR A 66 16.02 -2.97 3.45
C THR A 66 16.64 -4.33 3.69
N THR A 67 16.31 -4.95 4.82
CA THR A 67 16.76 -6.31 5.12
C THR A 67 15.57 -7.24 5.36
N LEU A 68 15.68 -8.47 4.87
CA LEU A 68 14.71 -9.52 5.15
C LEU A 68 15.35 -10.52 6.12
N THR A 69 14.80 -10.60 7.33
CA THR A 69 15.33 -11.47 8.40
C THR A 69 14.31 -12.53 8.78
N ASN A 70 14.80 -13.74 9.12
CA ASN A 70 13.94 -14.85 9.54
C ASN A 70 13.61 -14.79 11.05
N ASN A 71 14.50 -14.23 11.86
CA ASN A 71 14.34 -14.06 13.31
C ASN A 71 14.10 -12.58 13.66
N CYS A 72 12.87 -12.26 14.02
CA CYS A 72 12.40 -10.88 14.01
C CYS A 72 12.44 -10.25 15.40
N GLY A 73 13.36 -9.30 15.61
CA GLY A 73 13.29 -8.36 16.73
C GLY A 73 12.15 -7.36 16.55
N TRP A 74 11.94 -6.91 15.31
CA TRP A 74 10.86 -6.05 14.84
C TRP A 74 10.64 -6.26 13.34
N ALA A 75 9.52 -5.76 12.80
CA ALA A 75 9.22 -5.77 11.38
C ALA A 75 8.50 -4.46 11.02
N SER A 76 8.78 -3.94 9.82
CA SER A 76 8.13 -2.76 9.25
C SER A 76 6.65 -3.01 8.95
N CYS A 77 6.31 -4.24 8.56
CA CYS A 77 4.94 -4.69 8.36
C CYS A 77 4.83 -6.18 8.70
N GLY A 78 3.90 -6.51 9.59
CA GLY A 78 3.49 -7.87 9.90
C GLY A 78 2.04 -8.14 9.51
N GLU A 79 1.78 -9.31 8.94
CA GLU A 79 0.42 -9.81 8.76
C GLU A 79 -0.10 -10.33 10.12
N TRP A 80 -1.33 -9.99 10.48
CA TRP A 80 -2.00 -10.28 11.76
C TRP A 80 -1.36 -9.64 13.01
N CYS A 81 -2.00 -8.60 13.54
CA CYS A 81 -1.51 -7.87 14.71
C CYS A 81 -1.57 -8.62 16.06
N LEU A 82 -2.34 -9.72 16.15
CA LEU A 82 -2.48 -10.49 17.39
C LEU A 82 -1.30 -11.42 17.67
N THR A 83 -0.50 -11.73 16.64
CA THR A 83 0.61 -12.67 16.73
C THR A 83 1.90 -11.99 16.35
N ARG A 84 3.00 -12.38 17.01
CA ARG A 84 4.33 -11.92 16.60
C ARG A 84 4.63 -12.46 15.21
N THR A 85 5.03 -11.59 14.29
CA THR A 85 5.40 -11.96 12.93
C THR A 85 6.60 -12.91 12.96
N THR A 86 6.47 -14.06 12.30
CA THR A 86 7.53 -15.08 12.18
C THR A 86 7.78 -15.37 10.70
N GLY A 87 9.06 -15.56 10.32
CA GLY A 87 9.45 -15.87 8.94
C GLY A 87 9.57 -14.64 8.04
N PHE A 88 8.45 -13.97 7.71
CA PHE A 88 8.46 -12.80 6.83
C PHE A 88 8.57 -11.50 7.63
N CYS A 89 9.79 -10.98 7.79
CA CYS A 89 10.04 -9.76 8.56
C CYS A 89 10.91 -8.78 7.78
N PRO A 90 10.28 -7.93 6.94
CA PRO A 90 10.98 -6.82 6.31
C PRO A 90 11.36 -5.80 7.38
N GLN A 91 12.62 -5.38 7.38
CA GLN A 91 13.15 -4.32 8.23
C GLN A 91 13.66 -3.21 7.34
N ILE A 92 12.86 -2.14 7.23
CA ILE A 92 13.13 -0.98 6.39
C ILE A 92 13.58 0.18 7.27
N HIS A 93 14.77 0.69 6.99
CA HIS A 93 15.24 1.95 7.56
C HIS A 93 15.04 3.06 6.53
N ALA A 94 14.53 4.20 6.99
CA ALA A 94 14.31 5.38 6.19
C ALA A 94 15.03 6.59 6.79
N THR A 95 15.58 7.45 5.94
CA THR A 95 15.92 8.82 6.31
C THR A 95 14.67 9.68 6.20
N VAL A 96 14.53 10.62 7.13
CA VAL A 96 13.40 11.54 7.22
C VAL A 96 13.90 12.91 6.83
N ARG A 97 13.25 13.55 5.85
CA ARG A 97 13.62 14.89 5.39
C ARG A 97 12.41 15.75 5.10
N ARG A 98 12.62 17.06 5.07
CA ARG A 98 11.62 18.00 4.55
C ARG A 98 11.41 17.80 3.05
N ASN A 99 10.25 18.24 2.59
CA ASN A 99 9.96 18.33 1.16
C ASN A 99 10.99 19.28 0.52
N GLY A 100 11.46 18.90 -0.65
CA GLY A 100 12.28 19.73 -1.51
C GLY A 100 11.46 20.79 -2.19
N THR A 101 11.84 21.07 -3.43
CA THR A 101 11.37 22.27 -4.13
C THR A 101 10.57 21.89 -5.37
N ASP A 102 9.45 22.59 -5.55
CA ASP A 102 8.62 22.48 -6.74
C ASP A 102 9.20 23.44 -7.77
N ILE A 103 9.70 22.89 -8.87
CA ILE A 103 10.34 23.67 -9.93
C ILE A 103 9.56 23.54 -11.24
N VAL A 104 9.65 24.57 -12.06
CA VAL A 104 9.00 24.65 -13.36
C VAL A 104 10.00 25.09 -14.39
N PHE A 105 10.24 24.23 -15.38
CA PHE A 105 11.00 24.58 -16.57
C PHE A 105 10.05 25.12 -17.64
N LYS A 106 10.41 26.26 -18.24
CA LYS A 106 9.60 26.93 -19.28
C LYS A 106 10.28 26.89 -20.64
N ASN A 107 9.46 27.00 -21.67
CA ASN A 107 9.84 26.95 -23.09
C ASN A 107 10.62 25.67 -23.42
N CYS A 108 10.07 24.54 -22.96
CA CYS A 108 10.69 23.24 -23.15
C CYS A 108 10.30 22.61 -24.51
N THR A 109 11.30 22.06 -25.19
CA THR A 109 11.21 21.31 -26.45
C THR A 109 11.95 19.97 -26.31
N LYS A 110 11.85 19.09 -27.32
CA LYS A 110 12.58 17.80 -27.40
C LYS A 110 12.51 16.94 -26.12
N PHE A 111 11.29 16.54 -25.76
CA PHE A 111 11.05 15.68 -24.61
C PHE A 111 11.35 14.23 -24.93
N SER A 112 12.10 13.55 -24.05
CA SER A 112 12.24 12.11 -24.07
C SER A 112 12.22 11.54 -22.65
N SER A 113 11.59 10.39 -22.47
CA SER A 113 11.49 9.69 -21.18
C SER A 113 12.01 8.28 -21.35
N ILE A 114 13.02 7.94 -20.55
CA ILE A 114 13.70 6.64 -20.59
C ILE A 114 13.49 5.99 -19.23
N SER A 115 12.97 4.77 -19.23
CA SER A 115 12.75 3.99 -18.01
C SER A 115 13.75 2.86 -17.94
N CYS A 116 14.37 2.65 -16.79
CA CYS A 116 15.15 1.46 -16.49
C CYS A 116 14.66 0.79 -15.19
N PRO A 117 13.50 0.10 -15.21
CA PRO A 117 12.88 -0.43 -14.00
C PRO A 117 13.74 -1.52 -13.32
N GLN A 118 13.43 -1.80 -12.06
CA GLN A 118 14.02 -2.93 -11.35
C GLN A 118 13.70 -4.26 -12.04
N VAL A 119 14.70 -5.12 -12.19
CA VAL A 119 14.56 -6.44 -12.81
C VAL A 119 13.95 -7.41 -11.80
N ASN A 120 12.79 -8.00 -12.16
CA ASN A 120 12.20 -9.08 -11.39
C ASN A 120 12.67 -10.44 -11.91
N MET A 121 13.61 -11.08 -11.22
CA MET A 121 14.10 -12.40 -11.63
C MET A 121 13.05 -13.51 -11.48
N ALA A 122 12.01 -13.31 -10.64
CA ALA A 122 10.99 -14.32 -10.40
C ALA A 122 9.97 -14.44 -11.55
N SER A 123 9.88 -13.44 -12.44
CA SER A 123 9.04 -13.50 -13.64
C SER A 123 9.70 -14.22 -14.81
N LEU A 124 11.00 -14.53 -14.72
CA LEU A 124 11.72 -15.23 -15.78
C LEU A 124 11.24 -16.68 -15.91
N LYS A 125 11.23 -17.19 -17.15
CA LYS A 125 10.90 -18.60 -17.41
C LYS A 125 11.95 -19.50 -16.75
N ARG A 126 11.46 -20.45 -15.95
CA ARG A 126 12.29 -21.49 -15.32
C ARG A 126 12.28 -22.74 -16.20
N TYR A 127 13.44 -23.06 -16.77
CA TYR A 127 13.68 -24.25 -17.58
C TYR A 127 13.99 -25.45 -16.68
N ASN A 128 13.40 -26.61 -16.95
CA ASN A 128 13.68 -27.84 -16.24
C ASN A 128 14.58 -28.76 -17.07
N CYS A 129 15.89 -28.64 -16.90
CA CYS A 129 16.87 -29.45 -17.64
C CYS A 129 16.87 -30.92 -17.22
N ASN A 130 16.21 -31.29 -16.10
CA ASN A 130 16.04 -32.70 -15.76
C ASN A 130 15.06 -33.41 -16.73
N ASN A 131 14.24 -32.66 -17.46
CA ASN A 131 13.39 -33.19 -18.52
C ASN A 131 14.14 -33.10 -19.86
N GLY A 132 14.44 -34.25 -20.46
CA GLY A 132 15.56 -34.50 -21.38
C GLY A 132 15.64 -33.74 -22.72
N SER A 133 14.87 -32.67 -22.94
CA SER A 133 14.97 -31.85 -24.17
C SER A 133 14.78 -30.35 -23.96
N GLU A 134 14.36 -29.90 -22.77
CA GLU A 134 14.01 -28.48 -22.55
C GLU A 134 15.23 -27.55 -22.61
N CYS A 135 16.43 -28.09 -22.34
CA CYS A 135 17.68 -27.34 -22.27
C CYS A 135 18.65 -27.64 -23.43
N SER A 136 18.14 -28.19 -24.55
CA SER A 136 18.94 -28.49 -25.75
C SER A 136 19.38 -27.25 -26.52
N VAL A 137 18.71 -26.10 -26.34
CA VAL A 137 19.01 -24.85 -27.07
C VAL A 137 19.16 -23.67 -26.11
N LEU A 138 19.83 -23.88 -24.97
CA LEU A 138 20.14 -22.77 -24.06
C LEU A 138 21.20 -21.86 -24.66
N SER A 139 20.90 -20.56 -24.72
CA SER A 139 21.83 -19.51 -25.15
C SER A 139 21.72 -18.31 -24.23
N GLY A 140 22.84 -17.84 -23.70
CA GLY A 140 22.90 -16.77 -22.70
C GLY A 140 23.48 -17.22 -21.35
N VAL A 141 23.29 -16.40 -20.33
CA VAL A 141 23.76 -16.64 -18.96
C VAL A 141 22.63 -17.16 -18.10
N PHE A 142 22.82 -18.35 -17.52
CA PHE A 142 21.84 -19.05 -16.72
C PHE A 142 22.26 -19.15 -15.26
N ASN A 143 21.30 -18.98 -14.35
CA ASN A 143 21.43 -19.40 -12.96
C ASN A 143 20.66 -20.69 -12.75
N CYS A 144 21.38 -21.75 -12.39
CA CYS A 144 20.86 -23.09 -12.25
C CYS A 144 20.93 -23.58 -10.80
N SER A 145 19.86 -24.23 -10.35
CA SER A 145 19.80 -24.93 -9.06
C SER A 145 19.19 -26.32 -9.28
N LEU A 146 20.01 -27.36 -9.09
CA LEU A 146 19.60 -28.77 -9.22
C LEU A 146 18.93 -29.10 -10.57
N GLY A 147 19.51 -28.60 -11.67
CA GLY A 147 18.97 -28.83 -13.02
C GLY A 147 17.80 -27.92 -13.42
N HIS A 148 17.33 -27.03 -12.53
CA HIS A 148 16.39 -25.97 -12.89
C HIS A 148 17.15 -24.67 -13.19
N CYS A 149 17.05 -24.16 -14.41
CA CYS A 149 17.81 -23.02 -14.88
C CYS A 149 16.91 -21.84 -15.24
N VAL A 150 17.40 -20.62 -15.01
CA VAL A 150 16.73 -19.36 -15.35
C VAL A 150 17.66 -18.51 -16.19
N ASN A 151 17.18 -18.00 -17.32
CA ASN A 151 17.98 -17.18 -18.23
C ASN A 151 18.07 -15.73 -17.74
N ILE A 152 19.17 -15.36 -17.11
CA ILE A 152 19.39 -14.01 -16.58
C ILE A 152 19.62 -13.01 -17.73
N SER A 153 20.18 -13.48 -18.86
CA SER A 153 20.46 -12.65 -20.03
C SER A 153 19.22 -12.09 -20.72
N GLU A 154 18.02 -12.57 -20.40
CA GLU A 154 16.76 -11.99 -20.91
C GLU A 154 16.48 -10.59 -20.35
N LEU A 155 16.95 -10.30 -19.13
CA LEU A 155 16.66 -9.02 -18.45
C LEU A 155 17.92 -8.22 -18.07
N MET A 156 19.11 -8.83 -18.14
CA MET A 156 20.36 -8.20 -17.71
C MET A 156 21.52 -8.48 -18.68
N LEU A 157 22.43 -7.51 -18.82
CA LEU A 157 23.68 -7.64 -19.54
C LEU A 157 24.80 -8.03 -18.55
N CYS A 158 25.24 -9.28 -18.58
CA CYS A 158 26.26 -9.80 -17.67
C CYS A 158 27.68 -9.67 -18.23
N HIS A 159 28.60 -9.17 -17.41
CA HIS A 159 30.03 -9.06 -17.70
C HIS A 159 30.78 -10.20 -17.02
N HIS A 160 30.83 -11.36 -17.67
CA HIS A 160 31.41 -12.56 -17.10
C HIS A 160 32.60 -13.08 -17.90
N LYS A 161 33.41 -13.89 -17.23
CA LYS A 161 34.44 -14.71 -17.86
C LYS A 161 34.17 -16.18 -17.59
N ALA A 162 33.97 -16.95 -18.65
CA ALA A 162 33.63 -18.36 -18.57
C ALA A 162 34.92 -19.21 -18.38
N ASP A 163 35.43 -19.27 -17.15
CA ASP A 163 36.69 -19.96 -16.79
C ASP A 163 36.50 -21.38 -16.19
N GLY A 164 35.26 -21.88 -16.15
CA GLY A 164 34.93 -23.14 -15.48
C GLY A 164 34.87 -24.37 -16.39
N ILE A 165 34.27 -25.43 -15.86
CA ILE A 165 34.03 -26.67 -16.61
C ILE A 165 32.97 -26.44 -17.68
N VAL A 166 33.17 -27.07 -18.85
CA VAL A 166 32.16 -27.11 -19.91
C VAL A 166 31.30 -28.35 -19.69
N VAL A 167 30.00 -28.16 -19.66
CA VAL A 167 28.97 -29.17 -19.41
C VAL A 167 27.99 -29.13 -20.57
N ASP A 168 27.55 -30.30 -21.03
CA ASP A 168 26.49 -30.43 -22.03
C ASP A 168 25.14 -30.44 -21.30
N SER A 169 24.30 -29.43 -21.55
CA SER A 169 22.99 -29.27 -20.88
C SER A 169 21.90 -30.20 -21.41
N GLU A 170 22.22 -31.10 -22.34
CA GLU A 170 21.36 -32.22 -22.74
C GLU A 170 21.74 -33.52 -22.02
N LYS A 171 23.04 -33.74 -21.77
CA LYS A 171 23.58 -35.02 -21.24
C LYS A 171 23.92 -35.00 -19.75
N ASP A 172 24.37 -33.86 -19.23
CA ASP A 172 24.94 -33.72 -17.87
C ASP A 172 24.06 -32.84 -16.95
N ASN A 173 22.74 -32.90 -17.15
CA ASN A 173 21.77 -31.91 -16.68
C ASN A 173 21.64 -31.89 -15.15
N MET A 174 21.85 -33.05 -14.51
CA MET A 174 21.83 -33.19 -13.05
C MET A 174 23.01 -32.49 -12.34
N LYS A 175 24.06 -32.09 -13.08
CA LYS A 175 25.25 -31.41 -12.54
C LYS A 175 25.18 -29.88 -12.64
N LEU A 176 24.10 -29.33 -13.20
CA LEU A 176 23.92 -27.88 -13.36
C LEU A 176 23.54 -27.22 -12.03
N ASN A 177 24.55 -26.70 -11.34
CA ASN A 177 24.39 -25.90 -10.13
C ASN A 177 25.36 -24.69 -10.12
N GLY A 178 24.80 -23.49 -10.02
CA GLY A 178 25.49 -22.20 -10.12
C GLY A 178 25.24 -21.49 -11.47
N PHE A 179 26.14 -20.58 -11.82
CA PHE A 179 26.03 -19.77 -13.04
C PHE A 179 26.75 -20.41 -14.23
N PHE A 180 26.11 -20.38 -15.41
CA PHE A 180 26.64 -20.94 -16.65
C PHE A 180 26.45 -19.99 -17.82
N SER A 181 27.45 -19.90 -18.70
CA SER A 181 27.34 -19.26 -20.01
C SER A 181 27.11 -20.35 -21.05
N CYS A 182 25.93 -20.39 -21.64
CA CYS A 182 25.51 -21.42 -22.59
C CYS A 182 25.50 -20.88 -24.01
N GLN A 183 25.95 -21.71 -24.96
CA GLN A 183 25.83 -21.47 -26.39
C GLN A 183 25.41 -22.78 -27.06
N SER A 184 24.13 -22.89 -27.43
CA SER A 184 23.54 -24.04 -28.13
C SER A 184 23.90 -25.38 -27.49
N SER A 185 23.44 -25.59 -26.24
CA SER A 185 23.66 -26.75 -25.34
C SER A 185 25.01 -26.84 -24.63
N ARG A 186 26.04 -26.13 -25.08
CA ARG A 186 27.35 -26.14 -24.42
C ARG A 186 27.41 -25.05 -23.36
N CYS A 187 27.33 -25.44 -22.10
CA CYS A 187 27.28 -24.55 -20.95
C CYS A 187 28.61 -24.55 -20.18
N THR A 188 29.28 -23.41 -20.14
CA THR A 188 30.53 -23.25 -19.39
C THR A 188 30.27 -22.60 -18.04
N LYS A 189 30.71 -23.23 -16.96
CA LYS A 189 30.50 -22.72 -15.60
C LYS A 189 31.25 -21.40 -15.39
N ILE A 190 30.60 -20.42 -14.78
CA ILE A 190 31.21 -19.16 -14.36
C ILE A 190 31.60 -19.33 -12.89
N LYS A 191 32.91 -19.31 -12.59
CA LYS A 191 33.43 -19.47 -11.22
C LYS A 191 33.75 -18.13 -10.56
N SER A 192 34.26 -17.19 -11.34
CA SER A 192 34.64 -15.87 -10.88
C SER A 192 33.39 -15.04 -10.58
N PRO A 193 33.41 -14.19 -9.53
CA PRO A 193 32.35 -13.21 -9.33
C PRO A 193 32.23 -12.32 -10.57
N PHE A 194 31.01 -12.03 -10.98
CA PHE A 194 30.70 -11.22 -12.14
C PHE A 194 29.56 -10.26 -11.80
N SER A 195 29.48 -9.15 -12.54
CA SER A 195 28.41 -8.17 -12.42
C SER A 195 27.48 -8.26 -13.62
N CYS A 196 26.20 -7.97 -13.42
CA CYS A 196 25.25 -7.78 -14.50
C CYS A 196 24.62 -6.40 -14.39
N ASP A 197 24.63 -5.66 -15.50
CA ASP A 197 23.92 -4.40 -15.64
C ASP A 197 22.49 -4.68 -16.10
N ARG A 198 21.55 -3.81 -15.73
CA ARG A 198 20.19 -3.88 -16.25
C ARG A 198 20.19 -3.52 -17.73
N TYR A 199 19.30 -4.13 -18.52
CA TYR A 199 19.10 -3.68 -19.90
C TYR A 199 18.33 -2.35 -19.90
N CYS A 200 19.07 -1.23 -19.93
CA CYS A 200 18.50 0.10 -20.03
C CYS A 200 18.64 0.64 -21.46
N PRO A 201 17.62 1.33 -22.01
CA PRO A 201 17.78 2.09 -23.25
C PRO A 201 18.81 3.21 -23.05
N ASN A 202 19.51 3.57 -24.12
CA ASN A 202 20.41 4.72 -24.08
C ASN A 202 19.59 6.02 -23.94
N ILE A 203 20.07 6.91 -23.09
CA ILE A 203 19.51 8.23 -22.86
C ILE A 203 19.97 9.14 -24.01
N PRO A 204 19.09 9.80 -24.75
CA PRO A 204 19.46 10.76 -25.77
C PRO A 204 20.04 12.01 -25.12
N THR A 205 21.18 12.46 -25.61
CA THR A 205 21.91 13.63 -25.11
C THR A 205 22.06 14.71 -26.19
N SER A 206 21.61 14.42 -27.42
CA SER A 206 21.62 15.37 -28.52
C SER A 206 20.68 16.56 -28.25
N ASP A 207 21.25 17.76 -28.15
CA ASP A 207 20.50 19.02 -28.10
C ASP A 207 19.59 19.19 -26.88
N VAL A 208 19.88 18.50 -25.77
CA VAL A 208 19.15 18.58 -24.49
C VAL A 208 20.02 19.20 -23.39
N ASN A 209 19.40 19.95 -22.48
CA ASN A 209 20.08 20.66 -21.40
C ASN A 209 19.47 20.42 -20.01
N VAL A 210 18.27 19.83 -19.91
CA VAL A 210 17.63 19.49 -18.64
C VAL A 210 17.50 17.98 -18.52
N TYR A 211 18.03 17.42 -17.43
CA TYR A 211 17.92 16.01 -17.07
C TYR A 211 17.23 15.89 -15.71
N LEU A 212 16.08 15.21 -15.67
CA LEU A 212 15.28 15.03 -14.47
C LEU A 212 15.18 13.55 -14.14
N MET A 213 15.66 13.18 -12.96
CA MET A 213 15.52 11.82 -12.44
C MET A 213 14.21 11.69 -11.68
N GLN A 214 13.39 10.72 -12.08
CA GLN A 214 12.15 10.37 -11.39
C GLN A 214 12.14 8.85 -11.18
N ASP A 215 12.42 8.42 -9.95
CA ASP A 215 12.66 7.01 -9.63
C ASP A 215 13.67 6.41 -10.63
N ASP A 216 13.33 5.29 -11.26
CA ASP A 216 14.13 4.59 -12.26
C ASP A 216 14.04 5.22 -13.68
N ASN A 217 13.40 6.39 -13.80
CA ASN A 217 13.24 7.08 -15.08
C ASN A 217 14.14 8.31 -15.16
N VAL A 218 14.66 8.57 -16.37
CA VAL A 218 15.34 9.81 -16.71
C VAL A 218 14.53 10.51 -17.79
N ILE A 219 14.00 11.67 -17.44
CA ILE A 219 13.32 12.58 -18.36
C ILE A 219 14.32 13.61 -18.84
N THR A 220 14.40 13.80 -20.15
CA THR A 220 15.27 14.79 -20.80
C THR A 220 14.43 15.78 -21.57
N ALA A 221 14.85 17.04 -21.54
CA ALA A 221 14.22 18.12 -22.29
C ALA A 221 15.24 19.21 -22.64
N ARG A 222 14.89 20.03 -23.64
CA ARG A 222 15.59 21.29 -23.92
C ARG A 222 14.73 22.45 -23.46
N CYS A 223 15.11 23.15 -22.41
CA CYS A 223 14.34 24.25 -21.83
C CYS A 223 15.16 25.54 -21.80
N GLU A 224 14.50 26.70 -21.73
CA GLU A 224 15.19 27.99 -21.67
C GLU A 224 15.51 28.40 -20.23
N ARG A 225 14.56 28.24 -19.30
CA ARG A 225 14.71 28.72 -17.91
C ARG A 225 13.97 27.86 -16.91
N GLY A 226 14.47 27.86 -15.68
CA GLY A 226 13.93 27.14 -14.53
C GLY A 226 13.49 28.10 -13.43
N LEU A 227 12.26 27.93 -12.96
CA LEU A 227 11.64 28.75 -11.91
C LEU A 227 11.33 27.89 -10.69
N ALA A 228 11.64 28.37 -9.49
CA ALA A 228 11.28 27.73 -8.22
C ALA A 228 9.99 28.35 -7.66
N LEU A 229 9.06 27.51 -7.20
CA LEU A 229 7.77 27.93 -6.64
C LEU A 229 7.79 28.06 -5.12
N ASN A 230 8.79 27.48 -4.46
CA ASN A 230 9.00 27.50 -3.02
C ASN A 230 10.49 27.53 -2.71
N LYS A 231 10.82 27.98 -1.50
CA LYS A 231 12.17 27.95 -0.95
C LYS A 231 12.26 26.97 0.20
N ALA A 232 13.32 26.18 0.22
CA ALA A 232 13.71 25.33 1.32
C ALA A 232 14.31 26.14 2.48
N ASN A 233 14.22 25.61 3.70
CA ASN A 233 14.76 26.21 4.90
C ASN A 233 15.48 25.15 5.76
N GLY A 234 16.40 24.41 5.14
CA GLY A 234 17.10 23.30 5.79
C GLY A 234 16.14 22.24 6.32
N ASN A 235 16.25 21.92 7.61
CA ASN A 235 15.38 20.94 8.30
C ASN A 235 14.03 21.52 8.78
N LEU A 236 13.77 22.81 8.54
CA LEU A 236 12.51 23.48 8.84
C LEU A 236 11.56 23.48 7.63
N PRO A 237 10.24 23.66 7.85
CA PRO A 237 9.29 23.78 6.74
C PRO A 237 9.70 24.88 5.76
N GLY A 238 9.63 24.55 4.46
CA GLY A 238 9.86 25.50 3.38
C GLY A 238 8.72 26.53 3.26
N VAL A 239 8.96 27.59 2.51
CA VAL A 239 7.99 28.68 2.30
C VAL A 239 7.63 28.75 0.82
N ARG A 240 6.32 28.74 0.52
CA ARG A 240 5.82 28.93 -0.84
C ARG A 240 5.97 30.40 -1.26
N LEU A 241 6.49 30.63 -2.46
CA LEU A 241 6.70 31.97 -2.99
C LEU A 241 5.43 32.46 -3.68
N THR A 242 5.10 33.74 -3.51
CA THR A 242 4.00 34.40 -4.23
C THR A 242 4.36 34.64 -5.70
N THR A 243 5.62 34.94 -5.95
CA THR A 243 6.21 35.10 -7.29
C THR A 243 7.30 34.05 -7.50
N PRO A 244 7.24 33.23 -8.56
CA PRO A 244 8.29 32.27 -8.86
C PRO A 244 9.65 32.95 -9.08
N GLU A 245 10.70 32.38 -8.49
CA GLU A 245 12.07 32.89 -8.61
C GLU A 245 12.86 32.11 -9.66
N GLN A 246 13.62 32.80 -10.51
CA GLN A 246 14.47 32.12 -11.49
C GLN A 246 15.78 31.64 -10.85
N PHE A 247 16.00 30.32 -10.86
CA PHE A 247 17.22 29.72 -10.32
C PHE A 247 18.18 29.21 -11.41
N TRP A 248 17.68 28.96 -12.63
CA TRP A 248 18.47 28.42 -13.74
C TRP A 248 18.06 29.00 -15.10
N ASP A 249 19.00 29.02 -16.04
CA ASP A 249 18.88 29.49 -17.43
C ASP A 249 19.79 28.62 -18.33
N ASP A 250 19.44 28.44 -19.60
CA ASP A 250 20.19 27.66 -20.61
C ASP A 250 21.65 28.13 -20.71
N ARG A 251 21.90 29.43 -20.52
CA ARG A 251 23.26 30.02 -20.52
C ARG A 251 24.16 29.47 -19.41
N ASN A 252 23.57 28.96 -18.33
CA ASN A 252 24.29 28.41 -17.18
C ASN A 252 24.72 26.95 -17.39
N GLY A 253 24.52 26.39 -18.59
CA GLY A 253 24.83 25.02 -18.93
C GLY A 253 23.73 24.05 -18.53
N SER A 254 23.94 22.77 -18.81
CA SER A 254 22.95 21.73 -18.54
C SER A 254 22.78 21.48 -17.04
N ILE A 255 21.56 21.12 -16.63
CA ILE A 255 21.19 20.88 -15.23
C ILE A 255 20.69 19.44 -15.05
N VAL A 256 21.05 18.84 -13.91
CA VAL A 256 20.47 17.59 -13.42
C VAL A 256 19.75 17.85 -12.11
N ALA A 257 18.58 17.27 -11.92
CA ALA A 257 17.88 17.28 -10.63
C ALA A 257 17.11 15.96 -10.41
N SER A 258 16.93 15.57 -9.15
CA SER A 258 16.13 14.40 -8.78
C SER A 258 14.81 14.85 -8.16
N CYS A 259 13.70 14.47 -8.76
CA CYS A 259 12.35 14.90 -8.37
C CYS A 259 11.47 13.69 -8.05
N LEU A 260 10.48 13.87 -7.18
CA LEU A 260 9.50 12.81 -6.88
C LEU A 260 8.52 12.64 -8.04
N HIS A 261 8.06 13.75 -8.60
CA HIS A 261 7.10 13.75 -9.68
C HIS A 261 7.50 14.73 -10.79
N VAL A 262 7.34 14.32 -12.05
CA VAL A 262 7.66 15.11 -13.23
C VAL A 262 6.47 15.06 -14.19
N ASN A 263 5.79 16.19 -14.33
CA ASN A 263 4.63 16.37 -15.17
C ASN A 263 4.94 17.27 -16.36
N LYS A 264 4.65 16.78 -17.56
CA LYS A 264 4.76 17.57 -18.77
C LYS A 264 3.54 18.47 -18.91
N GLU A 265 3.77 19.78 -19.01
CA GLU A 265 2.75 20.79 -19.27
C GLU A 265 2.92 21.38 -20.69
N VAL A 266 1.93 22.14 -21.16
CA VAL A 266 2.02 22.85 -22.43
C VAL A 266 3.13 23.90 -22.35
N GLY A 267 4.21 23.70 -23.12
CA GLY A 267 5.35 24.62 -23.16
C GLY A 267 6.29 24.54 -21.95
N GLY A 268 6.22 23.48 -21.12
CA GLY A 268 7.09 23.36 -19.95
C GLY A 268 7.05 22.00 -19.26
N VAL A 269 7.87 21.87 -18.22
CA VAL A 269 7.86 20.73 -17.29
C VAL A 269 7.63 21.27 -15.90
N ARG A 270 6.65 20.72 -15.19
CA ARG A 270 6.40 21.01 -13.79
C ARG A 270 6.81 19.80 -12.96
N THR A 271 7.50 20.04 -11.88
CA THR A 271 7.98 18.97 -11.01
C THR A 271 7.67 19.26 -9.55
N GLU A 272 7.70 18.21 -8.74
CA GLU A 272 7.39 18.25 -7.32
C GLU A 272 8.50 17.56 -6.53
N ASP A 273 8.83 18.12 -5.36
CA ASP A 273 9.83 17.59 -4.42
C ASP A 273 11.20 17.32 -5.08
N CYS A 274 11.78 18.32 -5.72
CA CYS A 274 13.11 18.24 -6.33
C CYS A 274 14.23 18.53 -5.33
N VAL A 275 15.28 17.71 -5.43
CA VAL A 275 16.51 17.73 -4.62
C VAL A 275 17.73 17.48 -5.50
N ASN A 276 18.91 17.81 -4.97
CA ASN A 276 20.22 17.61 -5.63
C ASN A 276 20.29 18.25 -7.03
N GLY A 277 19.91 19.52 -7.15
CA GLY A 277 20.04 20.27 -8.38
C GLY A 277 21.49 20.65 -8.64
N THR A 278 22.06 20.22 -9.76
CA THR A 278 23.48 20.37 -10.08
C THR A 278 23.71 20.79 -11.53
N LEU A 279 24.80 21.51 -11.78
CA LEU A 279 25.18 21.95 -13.13
C LEU A 279 26.24 21.02 -13.71
N LEU A 280 26.13 20.71 -15.01
CA LEU A 280 27.04 19.83 -15.75
C LEU A 280 28.17 20.57 -16.49
N ARG A 281 28.48 21.82 -16.12
CA ARG A 281 29.33 22.74 -16.91
C ARG A 281 30.64 22.11 -17.40
N ASP A 282 31.40 21.52 -16.49
CA ASP A 282 32.73 20.97 -16.77
C ASP A 282 32.71 19.44 -16.96
N ILE A 283 31.53 18.82 -16.94
CA ILE A 283 31.39 17.38 -17.07
C ILE A 283 30.94 17.05 -18.50
N PRO A 284 31.82 16.52 -19.36
CA PRO A 284 31.46 16.22 -20.73
C PRO A 284 30.41 15.11 -20.76
N VAL A 285 29.25 15.40 -21.36
CA VAL A 285 28.19 14.42 -21.60
C VAL A 285 28.39 13.80 -22.99
N PRO A 286 28.62 12.47 -23.09
CA PRO A 286 28.75 11.78 -24.38
C PRO A 286 27.55 12.04 -25.30
N GLN A 287 27.82 12.24 -26.59
CA GLN A 287 26.81 12.44 -27.64
C GLN A 287 26.95 11.36 -28.73
N PRO A 288 25.85 10.96 -29.41
CA PRO A 288 24.48 11.49 -29.33
C PRO A 288 23.61 10.86 -28.23
N SER A 289 24.11 9.83 -27.55
CA SER A 289 23.41 9.12 -26.48
C SER A 289 24.39 8.63 -25.42
N ILE A 290 23.91 8.40 -24.20
CA ILE A 290 24.67 7.90 -23.07
C ILE A 290 23.99 6.68 -22.44
N ASN A 291 24.80 5.74 -21.94
CA ASN A 291 24.31 4.60 -21.17
C ASN A 291 23.88 5.04 -19.76
N PHE A 292 22.90 4.35 -19.18
CA PHE A 292 22.35 4.69 -17.86
C PHE A 292 23.40 4.70 -16.73
N THR A 293 24.26 3.67 -16.67
CA THR A 293 25.34 3.60 -15.67
C THR A 293 26.34 4.74 -15.80
N SER A 294 26.67 5.14 -17.03
CA SER A 294 27.54 6.30 -17.27
C SER A 294 26.86 7.61 -16.86
N PHE A 295 25.55 7.73 -17.07
CA PHE A 295 24.77 8.88 -16.62
C PHE A 295 24.73 8.98 -15.08
N LEU A 296 24.53 7.87 -14.37
CA LEU A 296 24.58 7.85 -12.90
C LEU A 296 25.95 8.29 -12.37
N ASN A 297 27.05 7.81 -12.98
CA ASN A 297 28.41 8.25 -12.61
C ASN A 297 28.62 9.76 -12.84
N ILE A 298 28.04 10.31 -13.92
CA ILE A 298 28.06 11.76 -14.18
C ILE A 298 27.24 12.50 -13.11
N TYR A 299 26.05 12.00 -12.78
CA TYR A 299 25.19 12.57 -11.75
C TYR A 299 25.90 12.61 -10.39
N GLU A 300 26.54 11.51 -9.96
CA GLU A 300 27.29 11.46 -8.70
C GLU A 300 28.42 12.50 -8.66
N ARG A 301 29.18 12.64 -9.75
CA ARG A 301 30.22 13.68 -9.87
C ARG A 301 29.63 15.09 -9.89
N SER A 302 28.44 15.27 -10.49
CA SER A 302 27.77 16.56 -10.55
C SER A 302 27.35 17.09 -9.18
N LEU A 303 27.19 16.22 -8.16
CA LEU A 303 26.85 16.62 -6.79
C LEU A 303 27.87 17.58 -6.16
N GLU A 304 29.09 17.66 -6.69
CA GLU A 304 30.12 18.63 -6.29
C GLU A 304 29.82 20.07 -6.77
N TYR A 305 28.98 20.22 -7.81
CA TYR A 305 28.66 21.49 -8.47
C TYR A 305 27.16 21.83 -8.33
N PRO A 306 26.68 22.19 -7.13
CA PRO A 306 25.29 22.51 -6.90
C PRO A 306 24.86 23.73 -7.72
N ALA A 307 23.66 23.67 -8.31
CA ALA A 307 23.06 24.79 -9.02
C ALA A 307 22.74 25.95 -8.06
N ASP A 308 22.44 25.63 -6.80
CA ASP A 308 22.22 26.59 -5.73
C ASP A 308 23.07 26.23 -4.50
N PRO A 309 24.24 26.88 -4.32
CA PRO A 309 25.11 26.66 -3.17
C PRO A 309 24.46 27.00 -1.82
N ALA A 310 23.45 27.88 -1.81
CA ALA A 310 22.76 28.28 -0.58
C ALA A 310 21.67 27.28 -0.15
N ASN A 311 21.37 26.25 -0.96
CA ASN A 311 20.34 25.24 -0.71
C ASN A 311 18.93 25.85 -0.47
N VAL A 312 18.58 26.88 -1.23
CA VAL A 312 17.30 27.61 -1.12
C VAL A 312 16.28 27.09 -2.13
N TYR A 313 16.64 26.94 -3.41
CA TYR A 313 15.70 26.68 -4.51
C TYR A 313 15.77 25.29 -5.12
N VAL A 314 16.92 24.62 -5.09
CA VAL A 314 17.04 23.18 -5.41
C VAL A 314 18.06 22.55 -4.45
N PRO A 315 17.69 22.38 -3.17
CA PRO A 315 18.61 22.01 -2.11
C PRO A 315 19.20 20.62 -2.28
N ALA A 316 20.38 20.40 -1.72
CA ALA A 316 20.91 19.07 -1.53
C ALA A 316 20.03 18.28 -0.54
N GLN A 317 19.86 16.98 -0.78
CA GLN A 317 19.12 16.07 0.11
C GLN A 317 19.57 16.23 1.58
N ARG A 318 20.89 16.28 1.80
CA ARG A 318 21.50 16.37 3.13
C ARG A 318 21.08 17.60 3.94
N SER A 319 20.78 18.73 3.28
CA SER A 319 20.37 19.94 4.00
C SER A 319 18.92 19.87 4.48
N LEU A 320 18.10 19.01 3.87
CA LEU A 320 16.70 18.81 4.24
C LEU A 320 16.51 17.73 5.32
N THR A 321 17.55 16.94 5.59
CA THR A 321 17.47 15.79 6.49
C THR A 321 17.16 16.22 7.92
N ILE A 322 16.13 15.61 8.49
CA ILE A 322 15.72 15.74 9.89
C ILE A 322 16.36 14.59 10.70
N TYR A 323 16.17 13.35 10.24
CA TYR A 323 16.76 12.15 10.84
C TYR A 323 17.47 11.31 9.78
N ASN A 324 18.69 10.89 10.11
CA ASN A 324 19.51 10.10 9.19
C ASN A 324 19.00 8.66 9.03
N SER A 325 18.47 8.06 10.11
CA SER A 325 17.98 6.69 10.09
C SER A 325 16.89 6.51 11.15
N SER A 326 15.73 6.05 10.71
CA SER A 326 14.56 5.74 11.53
C SER A 326 13.94 4.44 11.04
N ARG A 327 13.32 3.67 11.95
CA ARG A 327 12.59 2.45 11.57
C ARG A 327 11.27 2.82 10.93
N LEU A 328 11.06 2.38 9.69
CA LEU A 328 9.79 2.56 9.02
C LEU A 328 8.79 1.50 9.46
N TYR A 329 7.60 1.92 9.87
CA TYR A 329 6.46 1.06 10.12
C TYR A 329 5.29 1.44 9.22
N ILE A 330 4.48 0.46 8.82
CA ILE A 330 3.28 0.71 8.01
C ILE A 330 2.26 1.58 8.76
N ASN A 331 2.11 1.35 10.07
CA ASN A 331 1.30 2.10 11.03
C ASN A 331 2.01 2.06 12.41
N ILE A 332 1.44 2.67 13.45
CA ILE A 332 2.04 2.68 14.80
C ILE A 332 2.27 1.26 15.36
N GLU A 333 1.44 0.29 14.99
CA GLU A 333 1.53 -1.09 15.50
C GLU A 333 2.50 -1.96 14.67
N GLY A 334 2.88 -1.51 13.47
CA GLY A 334 3.75 -2.26 12.56
C GLY A 334 3.09 -3.46 11.90
N CYS A 335 1.76 -3.52 11.86
CA CYS A 335 1.03 -4.70 11.37
C CYS A 335 -0.32 -4.35 10.73
N VAL A 336 -0.84 -5.28 9.93
CA VAL A 336 -2.15 -5.19 9.29
C VAL A 336 -2.97 -6.42 9.61
N ASN A 337 -4.28 -6.25 9.75
CA ASN A 337 -5.21 -7.34 10.06
C ASN A 337 -5.82 -7.98 8.80
N THR A 338 -5.28 -7.70 7.60
CA THR A 338 -5.83 -8.23 6.34
C THR A 338 -4.86 -9.21 5.70
N LEU A 339 -5.29 -10.46 5.45
CA LEU A 339 -4.49 -11.47 4.73
C LEU A 339 -4.36 -11.22 3.21
N LYS A 340 -4.39 -9.96 2.79
CA LYS A 340 -4.42 -9.59 1.37
C LYS A 340 -3.03 -9.42 0.76
N GLY A 341 -1.96 -9.67 1.52
CA GLY A 341 -0.59 -9.46 1.08
C GLY A 341 -0.17 -7.99 1.11
N GLU A 342 -0.83 -7.16 1.92
CA GLU A 342 -0.51 -5.73 2.04
C GLU A 342 0.94 -5.52 2.48
N CYS A 343 1.50 -6.40 3.32
CA CYS A 343 2.90 -6.26 3.74
C CYS A 343 3.89 -6.58 2.61
N LYS A 344 3.52 -7.46 1.68
CA LYS A 344 4.32 -7.73 0.49
C LYS A 344 4.30 -6.51 -0.43
N ASP A 345 3.13 -5.92 -0.65
CA ASP A 345 2.97 -4.71 -1.45
C ASP A 345 3.70 -3.52 -0.82
N PHE A 346 3.66 -3.42 0.52
CA PHE A 346 4.40 -2.42 1.28
C PHE A 346 5.91 -2.55 1.07
N LEU A 347 6.45 -3.77 1.11
CA LEU A 347 7.85 -4.03 0.81
C LEU A 347 8.21 -3.66 -0.64
N THR A 348 7.35 -3.95 -1.61
CA THR A 348 7.60 -3.57 -3.01
C THR A 348 7.60 -2.05 -3.23
N THR A 349 6.71 -1.32 -2.55
CA THR A 349 6.55 0.12 -2.74
C THR A 349 7.52 0.97 -1.91
N HIS A 350 7.89 0.50 -0.71
CA HIS A 350 8.71 1.25 0.24
C HIS A 350 10.10 0.62 0.46
N GLY A 351 10.36 -0.59 -0.02
CA GLY A 351 11.58 -1.34 0.29
C GLY A 351 12.76 -1.13 -0.65
N ARG A 352 12.66 -0.30 -1.70
CA ARG A 352 13.83 -0.06 -2.59
C ARG A 352 14.82 0.85 -1.87
N ASP A 353 16.00 0.34 -1.58
CA ASP A 353 17.11 0.99 -0.86
C ASP A 353 18.20 1.54 -1.79
N GLY A 354 18.06 1.36 -3.10
CA GLY A 354 18.97 1.85 -4.12
C GLY A 354 20.03 0.83 -4.53
N ASP A 355 20.00 -0.38 -3.98
CA ASP A 355 20.88 -1.47 -4.40
C ASP A 355 20.70 -1.79 -5.89
N ASN A 356 21.76 -2.28 -6.54
CA ASN A 356 21.79 -2.59 -7.97
C ASN A 356 21.48 -1.39 -8.89
N GLN A 357 21.95 -0.20 -8.53
CA GLN A 357 21.76 1.06 -9.29
C GLN A 357 20.29 1.45 -9.45
N THR A 358 19.41 0.98 -8.58
CA THR A 358 17.98 1.33 -8.59
C THR A 358 17.75 2.66 -7.87
N ALA A 359 16.61 3.29 -8.13
CA ALA A 359 16.22 4.45 -7.34
C ALA A 359 15.71 4.05 -5.95
N GLN A 360 16.09 4.84 -4.96
CA GLN A 360 15.56 4.72 -3.59
C GLN A 360 14.07 5.07 -3.55
N SER A 361 13.29 4.29 -2.81
CA SER A 361 11.86 4.56 -2.61
C SER A 361 11.70 5.83 -1.80
N ARG A 362 10.98 6.82 -2.36
CA ARG A 362 10.61 8.07 -1.72
C ARG A 362 9.10 8.10 -1.54
N TYR A 363 8.63 8.44 -0.35
CA TYR A 363 7.21 8.43 0.00
C TYR A 363 6.91 9.39 1.14
N PRO A 364 5.69 9.91 1.24
CA PRO A 364 5.26 10.68 2.40
C PRO A 364 5.24 9.79 3.64
N CYS A 365 5.70 10.32 4.76
CA CYS A 365 5.72 9.65 6.05
C CYS A 365 5.50 10.65 7.19
N TYR A 366 5.17 10.11 8.35
CA TYR A 366 4.89 10.85 9.57
C TYR A 366 5.91 10.48 10.63
N TYR A 367 6.34 11.48 11.40
CA TYR A 367 7.42 11.33 12.37
C TYR A 367 7.08 12.05 13.67
N ASN A 368 7.72 11.62 14.74
CA ASN A 368 7.69 12.35 16.02
C ASN A 368 8.88 13.34 16.03
N GLN A 369 8.62 14.61 16.34
CA GLN A 369 9.66 15.65 16.35
C GLN A 369 10.70 15.45 17.48
N ASN A 370 10.36 14.70 18.52
CA ASN A 370 11.19 14.47 19.69
C ASN A 370 11.84 13.08 19.71
N ASP A 371 11.46 12.18 18.80
CA ASP A 371 11.95 10.80 18.77
C ASP A 371 12.28 10.36 17.34
N SER A 372 13.55 10.04 17.09
CA SER A 372 14.03 9.56 15.80
C SER A 372 13.90 8.06 15.61
N PHE A 373 13.40 7.32 16.62
CA PHE A 373 13.38 5.86 16.60
C PHE A 373 12.46 5.28 15.53
N LEU A 374 11.26 5.84 15.37
CA LEU A 374 10.23 5.31 14.48
C LEU A 374 9.63 6.38 13.58
N VAL A 375 9.29 5.98 12.36
CA VAL A 375 8.45 6.74 11.44
C VAL A 375 7.36 5.85 10.86
N VAL A 376 6.25 6.46 10.48
CA VAL A 376 5.04 5.76 10.09
C VAL A 376 4.64 6.17 8.67
N ALA A 377 4.32 5.20 7.82
CA ALA A 377 3.84 5.46 6.46
C ALA A 377 2.36 5.87 6.44
N ARG A 378 1.51 5.23 7.25
CA ARG A 378 0.06 5.51 7.31
C ARG A 378 -0.31 6.07 8.69
N PHE A 379 -0.61 7.35 8.75
CA PHE A 379 -1.10 8.01 9.94
C PHE A 379 -2.17 9.04 9.55
N ASP A 380 -3.37 8.91 10.12
CA ASP A 380 -4.47 9.84 9.87
C ASP A 380 -5.31 9.98 11.13
N LEU A 381 -5.06 11.07 11.87
CA LEU A 381 -5.76 11.37 13.12
C LEU A 381 -7.25 11.69 12.90
N ASN A 382 -7.61 12.28 11.76
CA ASN A 382 -9.00 12.64 11.47
C ASN A 382 -9.84 11.39 11.23
N LYS A 383 -9.30 10.43 10.47
CA LYS A 383 -9.92 9.13 10.28
C LYS A 383 -10.03 8.37 11.61
N THR A 384 -8.94 8.26 12.38
CA THR A 384 -8.95 7.58 13.68
C THR A 384 -9.96 8.21 14.65
N ARG A 385 -10.05 9.55 14.70
CA ARG A 385 -11.04 10.25 15.51
C ARG A 385 -12.47 9.93 15.08
N THR A 386 -12.73 9.89 13.78
CA THR A 386 -14.08 9.60 13.24
C THR A 386 -14.49 8.17 13.55
N GLU A 387 -13.58 7.20 13.33
CA GLU A 387 -13.81 5.78 13.67
C GLU A 387 -14.06 5.60 15.17
N LEU A 388 -13.28 6.26 16.03
CA LEU A 388 -13.47 6.24 17.47
C LEU A 388 -14.84 6.81 17.89
N LEU A 389 -15.26 7.94 17.31
CA LEU A 389 -16.54 8.56 17.62
C LEU A 389 -17.71 7.64 17.22
N ILE A 390 -17.67 7.04 16.03
CA ILE A 390 -18.70 6.09 15.58
C ILE A 390 -18.75 4.86 16.51
N ALA A 391 -17.59 4.31 16.87
CA ALA A 391 -17.47 3.13 17.71
C ALA A 391 -18.00 3.32 19.13
N ILE A 392 -17.98 4.56 19.65
CA ILE A 392 -18.52 4.88 20.98
C ILE A 392 -20.00 5.28 20.86
N ILE A 393 -20.33 6.20 19.96
CA ILE A 393 -21.68 6.79 19.88
C ILE A 393 -22.73 5.75 19.48
N VAL A 394 -22.45 4.89 18.50
CA VAL A 394 -23.48 3.95 17.98
C VAL A 394 -23.88 2.92 19.04
N PRO A 395 -22.96 2.16 19.67
CA PRO A 395 -23.33 1.18 20.68
C PRO A 395 -23.89 1.84 21.96
N SER A 396 -23.34 2.98 22.40
CA SER A 396 -23.88 3.69 23.56
C SER A 396 -25.28 4.26 23.29
N GLY A 397 -25.52 4.79 22.10
CA GLY A 397 -26.84 5.28 21.68
C GLY A 397 -27.88 4.17 21.66
N LEU A 398 -27.55 3.04 21.02
CA LEU A 398 -28.42 1.86 20.99
C LEU A 398 -28.70 1.32 22.41
N PHE A 399 -27.68 1.26 23.27
CA PHE A 399 -27.85 0.86 24.66
C PHE A 399 -28.83 1.77 25.41
N VAL A 400 -28.66 3.10 25.32
CA VAL A 400 -29.53 4.07 26.01
C VAL A 400 -30.97 4.02 25.48
N ILE A 401 -31.15 3.96 24.15
CA ILE A 401 -32.48 3.88 23.53
C ILE A 401 -33.19 2.58 23.94
N SER A 402 -32.51 1.43 23.91
CA SER A 402 -33.11 0.16 24.32
C SER A 402 -33.40 0.10 25.82
N LEU A 403 -32.51 0.64 26.67
CA LEU A 403 -32.73 0.69 28.11
C LEU A 403 -33.92 1.58 28.48
N THR A 404 -33.99 2.79 27.90
CA THR A 404 -35.12 3.70 28.13
C THR A 404 -36.44 3.10 27.65
N THR A 405 -36.44 2.44 26.50
CA THR A 405 -37.61 1.72 25.98
C THR A 405 -38.07 0.61 26.93
N LEU A 406 -37.14 -0.20 27.46
CA LEU A 406 -37.50 -1.23 28.45
C LEU A 406 -38.06 -0.64 29.73
N VAL A 407 -37.47 0.44 30.26
CA VAL A 407 -37.98 1.14 31.46
C VAL A 407 -39.41 1.63 31.24
N ILE A 408 -39.69 2.19 30.05
CA ILE A 408 -41.03 2.63 29.67
C ILE A 408 -41.99 1.43 29.59
N ILE A 409 -41.59 0.32 28.97
CA ILE A 409 -42.40 -0.90 28.87
C ILE A 409 -42.69 -1.48 30.26
N THR A 410 -41.70 -1.55 31.15
CA THR A 410 -41.89 -2.06 32.53
C THR A 410 -42.88 -1.19 33.33
N ARG A 411 -42.93 0.12 33.08
CA ARG A 411 -43.89 1.01 33.75
C ARG A 411 -45.27 1.03 33.10
N SER A 412 -45.35 0.73 31.80
CA SER A 412 -46.59 0.82 31.02
C SER A 412 -47.32 -0.51 30.85
N VAL A 413 -46.64 -1.66 30.98
CA VAL A 413 -47.26 -2.98 30.82
C VAL A 413 -47.53 -3.61 32.17
N GLN A 414 -48.77 -4.03 32.39
CA GLN A 414 -49.18 -4.80 33.57
C GLN A 414 -49.60 -6.21 33.15
N VAL A 415 -49.23 -7.20 33.97
CA VAL A 415 -49.71 -8.57 33.81
C VAL A 415 -51.03 -8.68 34.57
N GLY A 416 -52.14 -8.88 33.84
CA GLY A 416 -53.44 -9.12 34.46
C GLY A 416 -53.54 -10.54 35.01
N ASP A 417 -54.59 -10.81 35.80
CA ASP A 417 -54.84 -12.11 36.44
C ASP A 417 -54.96 -13.27 35.44
N ASP A 418 -55.26 -12.97 34.16
CA ASP A 418 -55.28 -13.91 33.03
C ASP A 418 -53.88 -14.28 32.49
N ALA A 419 -52.80 -13.83 33.13
CA ALA A 419 -51.41 -13.91 32.66
C ALA A 419 -51.15 -13.26 31.27
N LYS A 420 -52.05 -12.39 30.81
CA LYS A 420 -51.90 -11.57 29.59
C LYS A 420 -51.24 -10.23 29.93
N MET A 421 -50.28 -9.83 29.10
CA MET A 421 -49.67 -8.49 29.16
C MET A 421 -50.59 -7.47 28.48
N ARG A 422 -50.99 -6.43 29.22
CA ARG A 422 -51.80 -5.32 28.69
C ARG A 422 -51.08 -3.99 28.94
N CYS A 423 -51.14 -3.09 27.97
CA CYS A 423 -50.58 -1.74 28.11
C CYS A 423 -51.58 -0.84 28.86
N ARG A 424 -51.18 -0.34 30.03
CA ARG A 424 -51.96 0.51 30.92
C ARG A 424 -52.36 1.86 30.31
N TYR A 425 -51.51 2.41 29.44
CA TYR A 425 -51.69 3.75 28.84
C TYR A 425 -52.09 3.71 27.35
N CYS A 426 -52.23 2.52 26.76
CA CYS A 426 -52.59 2.39 25.34
C CYS A 426 -54.11 2.34 25.11
N VAL A 427 -54.93 2.59 26.14
CA VAL A 427 -56.39 2.41 26.10
C VAL A 427 -57.13 3.63 25.52
N ASP A 428 -56.51 4.81 25.40
CA ASP A 428 -57.23 6.03 24.99
C ASP A 428 -57.35 6.27 23.47
N LYS A 429 -57.11 5.27 22.60
CA LYS A 429 -57.19 5.46 21.13
C LYS A 429 -57.87 4.35 20.32
N GLN A 430 -58.67 3.49 20.94
CA GLN A 430 -59.55 2.56 20.21
C GLN A 430 -60.93 2.53 20.86
N GLU A 431 -61.64 3.65 20.79
CA GLU A 431 -63.10 3.60 20.67
C GLU A 431 -63.47 4.25 19.34
N VAL A 432 -64.32 3.52 18.59
CA VAL A 432 -65.03 3.86 17.34
C VAL A 432 -64.59 2.96 16.16
N GLU A 433 -65.63 2.34 15.57
CA GLU A 433 -65.67 1.24 14.58
C GLU A 433 -65.57 -0.15 15.23
N GLY A 434 -66.65 -0.81 15.63
CA GLY A 434 -68.05 -0.72 15.23
C GLY A 434 -68.57 -2.16 15.25
N GLU A 435 -69.27 -2.53 16.32
CA GLU A 435 -70.13 -3.72 16.34
C GLU A 435 -71.39 -3.38 15.55
N ASP A 436 -71.72 -4.15 14.51
CA ASP A 436 -73.07 -4.70 14.37
C ASP A 436 -73.12 -5.83 13.31
N GLU A 437 -73.82 -6.91 13.71
CA GLU A 437 -74.64 -7.86 12.94
C GLU A 437 -74.11 -8.47 11.61
N GLY A 438 -74.25 -9.77 11.32
CA GLY A 438 -75.01 -10.86 11.90
C GLY A 438 -74.92 -12.10 10.99
N LEU A 439 -75.13 -13.27 11.61
CA LEU A 439 -75.69 -14.54 11.11
C LEU A 439 -75.74 -14.82 9.58
N VAL A 440 -75.19 -15.96 9.14
CA VAL A 440 -75.88 -17.12 8.49
C VAL A 440 -74.87 -18.06 7.80
N GLU A 441 -75.09 -19.34 8.04
CA GLU A 441 -74.41 -20.55 7.61
C GLU A 441 -74.71 -20.94 6.14
N ALA A 442 -73.70 -21.38 5.38
CA ALA A 442 -73.81 -22.42 4.32
C ALA A 442 -72.47 -22.62 3.57
N THR A 443 -71.82 -23.78 3.78
CA THR A 443 -71.07 -24.53 2.74
C THR A 443 -72.10 -25.17 1.78
N PRO A 444 -71.79 -25.68 0.55
CA PRO A 444 -70.60 -26.51 0.21
C PRO A 444 -70.07 -26.41 -1.25
N SER A 445 -69.15 -27.34 -1.58
CA SER A 445 -68.71 -27.83 -2.91
C SER A 445 -67.53 -27.11 -3.58
N SER A 446 -66.54 -27.76 -4.19
CA SER A 446 -66.12 -29.16 -4.34
C SER A 446 -64.86 -29.12 -5.22
N SER A 447 -63.71 -29.64 -4.77
CA SER A 447 -62.99 -30.80 -5.31
C SER A 447 -62.69 -30.86 -6.83
N GLN A 448 -61.47 -31.35 -7.11
CA GLN A 448 -60.90 -31.95 -8.35
C GLN A 448 -59.98 -31.02 -9.17
N GLY A 449 -58.76 -31.41 -9.57
CA GLY A 449 -58.14 -32.73 -9.54
C GLY A 449 -56.61 -32.70 -9.75
N GLN A 450 -56.02 -33.86 -9.48
CA GLN A 450 -54.63 -34.32 -9.70
C GLN A 450 -54.15 -34.04 -11.15
N MET A 451 -52.86 -34.07 -11.54
CA MET A 451 -51.79 -35.06 -11.28
C MET A 451 -50.49 -34.61 -12.02
N ASN A 452 -49.30 -35.01 -11.52
CA ASN A 452 -48.00 -35.37 -12.16
C ASN A 452 -47.47 -34.58 -13.41
N GLU A 453 -46.18 -34.44 -13.75
CA GLU A 453 -45.01 -35.32 -13.65
C GLU A 453 -43.71 -34.56 -14.00
N ASN A 454 -42.59 -35.28 -13.87
CA ASN A 454 -41.15 -35.01 -13.98
C ASN A 454 -40.57 -34.33 -15.26
N GLU A 455 -39.29 -33.91 -15.08
CA GLU A 455 -38.16 -33.88 -16.06
C GLU A 455 -38.17 -32.81 -17.18
N ILE A 456 -37.10 -32.27 -17.79
CA ILE A 456 -35.68 -32.63 -17.97
C ILE A 456 -34.88 -31.43 -18.54
N LYS A 457 -33.57 -31.39 -18.22
CA LYS A 457 -32.32 -30.96 -18.89
C LYS A 457 -32.21 -29.91 -20.03
N SER A 458 -31.09 -29.17 -19.89
CA SER A 458 -30.04 -28.75 -20.85
C SER A 458 -30.16 -29.02 -22.36
N MET A 459 -29.64 -28.07 -23.15
CA MET A 459 -28.76 -28.39 -24.28
C MET A 459 -27.77 -27.26 -24.57
N ALA A 460 -26.55 -27.67 -24.92
CA ALA A 460 -25.42 -26.86 -25.33
C ALA A 460 -25.54 -26.40 -26.78
N LEU A 461 -24.97 -25.23 -27.06
CA LEU A 461 -24.18 -24.89 -28.24
C LEU A 461 -23.23 -23.74 -27.89
#